data_AF-A0AAQ4DHP6-F1
#
_entry.id   AF-A0AAQ4DHP6-F1
#
_cell.length_a   1.000
_cell.length_b   1.000
_cell.length_c   1.000
_cell.angle_alpha   90.00
_cell.angle_beta   90.00
_cell.angle_gamma   90.00
#
_symmetry.space_group_name_H-M   'P 1'
#
loop_
_entity.id
_entity.type
_entity.pdbx_description
1 polymer ?
#
loop_
_entity_poly.entity_id
_entity_poly.type
_entity_poly.pdbx_seq_one_letter_code
_entity_poly.pdbx_strand_id
1 'polypeptide(L)'
;MMRPYMSPEECFVRTPIPVDKRVAIALYKLASCCEYRLVGNQFGVHKSTVKKFVYSFCLNASTHLTQKYVKLPSPQEATEIAKRFEEKCHMPQLFGAIDGTHIPITAPKDGYRDFINRKQWASYNMQAVVDDRGL
;
A
#
# COMPACT_ATOMS: atom_id res chain seq x y z
N MET A 1 8.82 -5.90 11.80
CA MET A 1 9.02 -6.10 10.34
C MET A 1 9.70 -4.91 9.68
N MET A 2 9.27 -3.67 9.94
CA MET A 2 9.87 -2.48 9.29
C MET A 2 11.13 -1.91 9.95
N ARG A 3 11.48 -2.37 11.17
CA ARG A 3 12.64 -1.86 11.92
C ARG A 3 13.95 -1.80 11.12
N PRO A 4 14.42 -2.89 10.47
CA PRO A 4 15.71 -2.85 9.75
C PRO A 4 15.75 -1.82 8.61
N TYR A 5 14.59 -1.53 8.00
CA TYR A 5 14.49 -0.65 6.84
C TYR A 5 14.20 0.82 7.18
N MET A 6 13.76 1.08 8.41
CA MET A 6 13.39 2.42 8.89
C MET A 6 14.42 2.98 9.89
N SER A 7 15.45 2.21 10.23
CA SER A 7 16.53 2.61 11.12
C SER A 7 17.21 3.90 10.65
N PRO A 8 17.69 4.74 11.58
CA PRO A 8 18.64 5.79 11.24
C PRO A 8 19.89 5.20 10.55
N GLU A 9 20.59 6.01 9.75
CA GLU A 9 21.99 5.72 9.35
C GLU A 9 22.90 5.65 10.59
N GLU A 10 24.22 5.43 10.51
CA GLU A 10 25.04 5.31 11.74
C GLU A 10 25.68 6.64 12.19
N CYS A 11 25.85 7.60 11.27
CA CYS A 11 26.51 8.86 11.52
C CYS A 11 25.53 10.04 11.48
N PHE A 12 25.49 10.87 12.52
CA PHE A 12 24.59 12.02 12.58
C PHE A 12 25.19 13.22 13.32
N VAL A 13 24.81 14.40 12.84
CA VAL A 13 25.06 15.70 13.49
C VAL A 13 24.02 16.04 14.58
N ARG A 14 22.90 15.31 14.66
CA ARG A 14 21.82 15.51 15.64
C ARG A 14 21.22 14.16 16.06
N THR A 15 20.65 14.09 17.26
CA THR A 15 19.96 12.89 17.75
C THR A 15 18.89 12.44 16.75
N PRO A 16 18.99 11.21 16.20
CA PRO A 16 18.06 10.74 15.19
C PRO A 16 16.68 10.46 15.79
N ILE A 17 15.63 10.67 14.99
CA ILE A 17 14.27 10.29 15.38
C ILE A 17 14.19 8.77 15.55
N PRO A 18 13.68 8.24 16.69
CA PRO A 18 13.56 6.81 16.95
C PRO A 18 12.70 6.09 15.91
N VAL A 19 13.02 4.83 15.61
CA VAL A 19 12.37 4.04 14.55
C VAL A 19 10.86 3.94 14.76
N ASP A 20 10.41 3.70 15.99
CA ASP A 20 9.00 3.56 16.30
C ASP A 20 8.23 4.86 15.98
N LYS A 21 8.84 6.03 16.23
CA LYS A 21 8.26 7.33 15.84
C LYS A 21 8.22 7.51 14.32
N ARG A 22 9.23 7.06 13.57
CA ARG A 22 9.23 7.11 12.10
C ARG A 22 8.10 6.26 11.50
N VAL A 23 7.92 5.05 12.02
CA VAL A 23 6.84 4.14 11.61
C VAL A 23 5.48 4.73 11.98
N ALA A 24 5.32 5.26 13.20
CA ALA A 24 4.09 5.90 13.63
C ALA A 24 3.71 7.09 12.73
N ILE A 25 4.67 7.94 12.37
CA ILE A 25 4.46 9.06 11.44
C ILE A 25 3.94 8.56 10.08
N ALA A 26 4.57 7.51 9.53
CA ALA A 26 4.18 6.97 8.23
C ALA A 26 2.76 6.37 8.27
N LEU A 27 2.48 5.52 9.26
CA LEU A 27 1.17 4.90 9.44
C LEU A 27 0.08 5.96 9.68
N TYR A 28 0.36 6.96 10.51
CA TYR A 28 -0.59 8.04 10.78
C TYR A 28 -0.92 8.82 9.50
N LYS A 29 0.07 9.15 8.67
CA LYS A 29 -0.18 9.82 7.39
C LYS A 29 -1.00 8.94 6.44
N LEU A 30 -0.72 7.65 6.36
CA LEU A 30 -1.43 6.70 5.49
C LEU A 30 -2.88 6.49 5.94
N ALA A 31 -3.14 6.42 7.24
CA ALA A 31 -4.47 6.21 7.79
C ALA A 31 -5.33 7.49 7.77
N SER A 32 -4.76 8.65 8.13
CA SER A 32 -5.52 9.90 8.25
C SER A 32 -5.68 10.64 6.92
N CYS A 33 -4.83 10.36 5.93
CA CYS A 33 -4.71 11.13 4.69
C CYS A 33 -4.42 12.64 4.86
N CYS A 34 -4.20 13.14 6.09
CA CYS A 34 -3.98 14.54 6.41
C CYS A 34 -2.75 15.15 5.71
N GLU A 35 -2.74 16.47 5.51
CA GLU A 35 -1.59 17.19 4.97
C GLU A 35 -0.30 16.93 5.75
N TYR A 36 0.84 16.86 5.06
CA TYR A 36 2.15 16.65 5.70
C TYR A 36 2.46 17.66 6.81
N ARG A 37 1.94 18.89 6.70
CA ARG A 37 2.09 19.94 7.71
C ARG A 37 1.36 19.60 9.01
N LEU A 38 0.13 19.08 8.92
CA LEU A 38 -0.64 18.69 10.09
C LEU A 38 -0.02 17.49 10.81
N VAL A 39 0.44 16.48 10.05
CA VAL A 39 1.18 15.35 10.61
C VAL A 39 2.49 15.82 11.24
N GLY A 40 3.20 16.75 10.59
CA GLY A 40 4.42 17.34 11.14
C GLY A 40 4.18 18.01 12.49
N ASN A 41 3.13 18.82 12.58
CA ASN A 41 2.73 19.47 13.83
C ASN A 41 2.39 18.45 14.92
N GLN A 42 1.61 17.41 14.59
CA GLN A 42 1.20 16.36 15.53
C GLN A 42 2.41 15.61 16.14
N PHE A 43 3.45 15.37 15.35
CA PHE A 43 4.62 14.61 15.79
C PHE A 43 5.83 15.48 16.14
N GLY A 44 5.71 16.81 16.08
CA GLY A 44 6.80 17.74 16.36
C GLY A 44 7.99 17.58 15.40
N VAL A 45 7.71 17.41 14.10
CA VAL A 45 8.73 17.28 13.04
C VAL A 45 8.37 18.16 11.85
N HIS A 46 9.37 18.56 11.07
CA HIS A 46 9.11 19.35 9.86
C HIS A 46 8.39 18.51 8.78
N LYS A 47 7.55 19.15 7.95
CA LYS A 47 6.78 18.47 6.89
C LYS A 47 7.64 17.64 5.92
N SER A 48 8.88 18.07 5.66
CA SER A 48 9.82 17.33 4.81
C SER A 48 10.25 16.00 5.44
N THR A 49 10.41 15.97 6.76
CA THR A 49 10.72 14.76 7.53
C THR A 49 9.57 13.76 7.46
N VAL A 50 8.33 14.23 7.58
CA VAL A 50 7.14 13.37 7.38
C VAL A 50 7.16 12.76 5.98
N LYS A 51 7.34 13.58 4.93
CA LYS A 51 7.43 13.08 3.55
C LYS A 51 8.53 12.03 3.39
N LYS A 52 9.72 12.27 3.93
CA LYS A 52 10.86 11.32 3.88
C LYS A 52 10.47 9.98 4.50
N PHE A 53 9.87 9.97 5.69
CA PHE A 53 9.50 8.73 6.37
C PHE A 53 8.34 8.00 5.70
N VAL A 54 7.34 8.72 5.19
CA VAL A 54 6.22 8.13 4.44
C VAL A 54 6.74 7.46 3.17
N TYR A 55 7.59 8.15 2.40
CA TYR A 55 8.19 7.59 1.19
C TYR A 55 9.03 6.35 1.50
N SER A 56 9.95 6.46 2.46
CA SER A 56 10.81 5.35 2.87
C SER A 56 9.99 4.14 3.37
N PHE A 57 8.94 4.37 4.14
CA PHE A 57 8.05 3.32 4.59
C PHE A 57 7.34 2.63 3.42
N CYS A 58 6.74 3.40 2.51
CA CYS A 58 5.99 2.84 1.38
C CYS A 58 6.90 2.06 0.43
N LEU A 59 8.10 2.58 0.13
CA LEU A 59 9.08 1.90 -0.70
C LEU A 59 9.46 0.56 -0.09
N ASN A 60 9.87 0.55 1.19
CA ASN A 60 10.32 -0.68 1.84
C ASN A 60 9.15 -1.66 2.10
N ALA A 61 7.95 -1.16 2.38
CA ALA A 61 6.76 -1.99 2.48
C ALA A 61 6.45 -2.67 1.13
N SER A 62 6.50 -1.91 0.03
CA SER A 62 6.32 -2.42 -1.31
C SER A 62 7.36 -3.48 -1.67
N THR A 63 8.63 -3.27 -1.29
CA THR A 63 9.73 -4.20 -1.61
C THR A 63 9.69 -5.47 -0.76
N HIS A 64 9.43 -5.35 0.54
CA HIS A 64 9.68 -6.45 1.48
C HIS A 64 8.41 -7.07 2.09
N LEU A 65 7.30 -6.33 2.15
CA LEU A 65 6.06 -6.83 2.76
C LEU A 65 5.09 -7.36 1.72
N THR A 66 5.09 -6.82 0.50
CA THR A 66 4.20 -7.29 -0.59
C THR A 66 4.34 -8.78 -0.82
N GLN A 67 5.57 -9.30 -0.95
CA GLN A 67 5.80 -10.73 -1.15
C GLN A 67 5.31 -11.60 0.01
N LYS A 68 5.16 -11.04 1.21
CA LYS A 68 4.69 -11.76 2.39
C LYS A 68 3.16 -11.81 2.45
N TYR A 69 2.49 -10.72 2.11
CA TYR A 69 1.05 -10.54 2.32
C TYR A 69 0.20 -10.63 1.06
N VAL A 70 0.77 -10.31 -0.11
CA VAL A 70 0.08 -10.35 -1.40
C VAL A 70 0.57 -11.60 -2.12
N LYS A 71 -0.21 -12.67 -2.04
CA LYS A 71 0.10 -13.98 -2.62
C LYS A 71 -1.14 -14.57 -3.25
N LEU A 72 -0.92 -15.37 -4.29
CA LEU A 72 -1.95 -16.28 -4.78
C LEU A 72 -2.07 -17.47 -3.82
N PRO A 73 -3.27 -18.06 -3.69
CA PRO A 73 -3.45 -19.26 -2.90
C PRO A 73 -2.64 -20.42 -3.48
N SER A 74 -2.15 -21.28 -2.59
CA SER A 74 -1.63 -22.60 -2.98
C SER A 74 -2.73 -23.47 -3.62
N PRO A 75 -2.40 -24.54 -4.36
CA PRO A 75 -3.42 -25.42 -4.95
C PRO A 75 -4.41 -25.99 -3.93
N GLN A 76 -3.94 -26.30 -2.72
CA GLN A 76 -4.79 -26.77 -1.62
C GLN A 76 -5.73 -25.64 -1.16
N GLU A 77 -5.20 -24.46 -0.87
CA GLU A 77 -6.01 -23.30 -0.46
C GLU A 77 -7.02 -22.91 -1.54
N ALA A 78 -6.64 -22.94 -2.82
CA ALA A 78 -7.51 -22.62 -3.94
C ALA A 78 -8.68 -23.60 -4.05
N THR A 79 -8.45 -24.89 -3.78
CA THR A 79 -9.50 -25.91 -3.76
C THR A 79 -10.49 -25.65 -2.61
N GLU A 80 -9.98 -25.28 -1.44
CA GLU A 80 -10.83 -24.92 -0.31
C GLU A 80 -11.62 -23.62 -0.54
N ILE A 81 -10.99 -22.60 -1.13
CA ILE A 81 -11.66 -21.35 -1.53
C ILE A 81 -12.77 -21.66 -2.55
N ALA A 82 -12.50 -22.48 -3.57
CA ALA A 82 -13.48 -22.89 -4.57
C ALA A 82 -14.70 -23.56 -3.97
N LYS A 83 -14.49 -24.48 -3.01
CA LYS A 83 -15.59 -25.12 -2.28
C LYS A 83 -16.43 -24.10 -1.52
N ARG A 84 -15.80 -23.17 -0.79
CA ARG A 84 -16.51 -22.15 -0.01
C ARG A 84 -17.28 -21.16 -0.90
N PHE A 85 -16.75 -20.80 -2.07
CA PHE A 85 -17.49 -20.02 -3.06
C PHE A 85 -18.69 -20.78 -3.62
N GLU A 86 -18.55 -22.07 -3.92
CA GLU A 86 -19.64 -22.89 -4.41
C GLU A 86 -20.77 -23.01 -3.36
N GLU A 87 -20.42 -23.15 -2.09
CA GLU A 87 -21.38 -23.14 -0.97
C GLU A 87 -22.14 -21.80 -0.86
N LYS A 88 -21.45 -20.66 -1.06
CA LYS A 88 -22.06 -19.32 -0.93
C LYS A 88 -22.82 -18.85 -2.17
N CYS A 89 -22.30 -19.13 -3.35
CA CYS A 89 -22.74 -18.52 -4.61
C CYS A 89 -23.26 -19.54 -5.64
N HIS A 90 -23.22 -20.84 -5.32
CA HIS A 90 -23.63 -21.94 -6.22
C HIS A 90 -22.88 -21.96 -7.57
N MET A 91 -21.66 -21.40 -7.59
CA MET A 91 -20.79 -21.39 -8.75
C MET A 91 -19.52 -22.20 -8.46
N PRO A 92 -19.29 -23.32 -9.18
CA PRO A 92 -18.11 -24.16 -8.94
C PRO A 92 -16.84 -23.50 -9.49
N GLN A 93 -15.69 -23.92 -8.96
CA GLN A 93 -14.35 -23.55 -9.44
C GLN A 93 -13.98 -22.05 -9.32
N LEU A 94 -14.63 -21.30 -8.43
CA LEU A 94 -14.27 -19.91 -8.14
C LEU A 94 -13.22 -19.81 -7.04
N PHE A 95 -11.99 -19.48 -7.37
CA PHE A 95 -10.89 -19.33 -6.39
C PHE A 95 -10.59 -17.88 -6.01
N GLY A 96 -11.39 -16.93 -6.49
CA GLY A 96 -11.32 -15.52 -6.11
C GLY A 96 -12.22 -14.61 -6.94
N ALA A 97 -12.48 -13.42 -6.42
CA ALA A 97 -13.18 -12.34 -7.09
C ALA A 97 -12.20 -11.20 -7.38
N ILE A 98 -12.14 -10.74 -8.63
CA ILE A 98 -11.26 -9.64 -9.06
C ILE A 98 -12.05 -8.35 -9.23
N ASP A 99 -11.51 -7.25 -8.71
CA ASP A 99 -12.01 -5.91 -8.99
C ASP A 99 -10.84 -4.93 -9.20
N GLY A 100 -11.14 -3.78 -9.79
CA GLY A 100 -10.17 -2.73 -10.08
C GLY A 100 -10.66 -1.34 -9.68
N THR A 101 -9.75 -0.52 -9.17
CA THR A 101 -10.00 0.89 -8.88
C THR A 101 -8.97 1.78 -9.56
N HIS A 102 -9.43 2.92 -10.06
CA HIS A 102 -8.55 3.91 -10.68
C HIS A 102 -8.02 4.88 -9.62
N ILE A 103 -6.70 4.91 -9.44
CA ILE A 103 -6.02 5.84 -8.53
C ILE A 103 -5.61 7.08 -9.34
N PRO A 104 -6.13 8.29 -9.01
CA PRO A 104 -5.75 9.52 -9.70
C PRO A 104 -4.27 9.82 -9.57
N ILE A 105 -3.68 10.26 -10.69
CA ILE A 105 -2.29 10.68 -10.73
C ILE A 105 -2.14 12.02 -11.44
N THR A 106 -1.03 12.69 -11.14
CA THR A 106 -0.47 13.68 -12.05
C THR A 106 0.28 12.92 -13.14
N ALA A 107 -0.29 12.88 -14.34
CA ALA A 107 0.35 12.19 -15.46
C ALA A 107 1.73 12.80 -15.80
N PRO A 108 2.70 11.97 -16.22
CA PRO A 108 3.95 12.47 -16.77
C PRO A 108 3.68 13.28 -18.04
N LYS A 109 4.57 14.22 -18.36
CA LYS A 109 4.45 15.02 -19.60
C LYS A 109 4.58 14.14 -20.84
N ASP A 110 5.59 13.29 -20.86
CA ASP A 110 5.83 12.32 -21.92
C ASP A 110 5.01 11.05 -21.64
N GLY A 111 4.30 10.55 -22.66
CA GLY A 111 3.47 9.35 -22.52
C GLY A 111 2.18 9.54 -21.69
N TYR A 112 1.70 10.77 -21.48
CA TYR A 112 0.50 11.03 -20.66
C TYR A 112 -0.74 10.23 -21.10
N ARG A 113 -0.84 9.94 -22.42
CA ARG A 113 -1.95 9.19 -23.02
C ARG A 113 -2.08 7.78 -22.47
N ASP A 114 -0.97 7.17 -22.06
CA ASP A 114 -0.95 5.81 -21.51
C ASP A 114 -1.65 5.70 -20.15
N PHE A 115 -1.89 6.85 -19.50
CA PHE A 115 -2.56 6.92 -18.20
C PHE A 115 -4.02 7.37 -18.30
N ILE A 116 -4.51 7.71 -19.50
CA ILE A 116 -5.90 8.17 -19.68
C ILE A 116 -6.83 6.96 -19.65
N ASN A 117 -7.68 6.90 -18.63
CA ASN A 117 -8.67 5.84 -18.52
C ASN A 117 -9.90 6.10 -19.41
N ARG A 118 -10.83 5.13 -19.43
CA ARG A 118 -12.11 5.23 -20.17
C ARG A 118 -12.91 6.50 -19.86
N LYS A 119 -12.82 7.03 -18.64
CA LYS A 119 -13.51 8.25 -18.18
C LYS A 119 -12.74 9.53 -18.53
N GLN A 120 -11.71 9.46 -19.36
CA GLN A 120 -10.94 10.61 -19.88
C GLN A 120 -10.16 11.39 -18.81
N TRP A 121 -9.64 10.73 -17.78
CA TRP A 121 -8.72 11.33 -16.81
C TRP A 121 -7.53 10.40 -16.49
N ALA A 122 -6.44 10.99 -16.00
CA ALA A 122 -5.18 10.29 -15.75
C ALA A 122 -5.19 9.46 -14.45
N SER A 123 -4.88 8.17 -14.55
CA SER A 123 -4.90 7.24 -13.41
C SER A 123 -4.00 6.02 -13.58
N TYR A 124 -3.62 5.41 -12.48
CA TYR A 124 -3.23 3.99 -12.46
C TYR A 124 -4.44 3.12 -12.20
N ASN A 125 -4.59 2.02 -12.96
CA ASN A 125 -5.53 0.96 -12.60
C ASN A 125 -4.89 0.05 -11.55
N MET A 126 -5.47 -0.01 -10.36
CA MET A 126 -5.07 -0.92 -9.29
C MET A 126 -6.09 -2.06 -9.24
N GLN A 127 -5.63 -3.30 -9.38
CA GLN A 127 -6.47 -4.49 -9.33
C GLN A 127 -6.11 -5.35 -8.13
N ALA A 128 -7.11 -5.96 -7.51
CA ALA A 128 -6.94 -6.90 -6.43
C ALA A 128 -7.87 -8.11 -6.62
N VAL A 129 -7.40 -9.27 -6.17
CA VAL A 129 -8.19 -10.49 -6.09
C VAL A 129 -8.42 -10.81 -4.61
N VAL A 130 -9.66 -11.06 -4.23
CA VAL A 130 -10.04 -11.46 -2.88
C VAL A 130 -10.62 -12.87 -2.88
N ASP A 131 -10.50 -13.57 -1.75
CA ASP A 131 -11.10 -14.88 -1.54
C ASP A 131 -12.57 -14.75 -1.10
N ASP A 132 -13.16 -15.88 -0.72
CA ASP A 132 -14.56 -15.97 -0.27
C ASP A 132 -14.84 -15.18 1.00
N ARG A 133 -13.82 -14.76 1.76
CA ARG A 133 -13.97 -14.02 3.02
C ARG A 133 -14.05 -12.51 2.80
N GLY A 134 -13.68 -12.03 1.61
CA GLY A 134 -13.84 -10.63 1.22
C GLY A 134 -15.27 -10.25 0.79
N LEU A 135 -16.16 -11.25 0.64
CA LEU A 135 -17.58 -11.12 0.28
C LEU A 135 -18.50 -11.33 1.48
#